data_AF-A0A0J6E8V8-F1
#
_entry.id   AF-A0A0J6E8V8-F1
#
_cell.length_a   1.000
_cell.length_b   1.000
_cell.length_c   1.000
_cell.angle_alpha   90.00
_cell.angle_beta   90.00
_cell.angle_gamma   90.00
#
_symmetry.space_group_name_H-M   'P 1'
#
loop_
_entity.id
_entity.type
_entity.pdbx_description
1 polymer ?
#
loop_
_entity_poly.entity_id
_entity_poly.type
_entity_poly.pdbx_seq_one_letter_code
_entity_poly.pdbx_strand_id
1 'polypeptide(L)'
;MNTLVLRGVPDALVRRLKAVASAHRRSMNQEAILAIEAGLPAPMPPARPSVAETLAWLQNEVWTLPQLDPRSADAILGYDSDGLCS
;
A
#
# COMPACT_ATOMS: atom_id res chain seq x y z
N MET A 1 -5.05 9.28 23.92
CA MET A 1 -6.07 8.23 23.70
C MET A 1 -7.34 8.93 23.30
N ASN A 2 -7.85 8.68 22.09
CA ASN A 2 -9.13 9.24 21.67
C ASN A 2 -10.21 8.19 21.90
N THR A 3 -11.26 8.57 22.62
CA THR A 3 -12.41 7.70 22.90
C THR A 3 -13.60 8.19 22.10
N LEU A 4 -14.17 7.31 21.28
CA LEU A 4 -15.37 7.59 20.47
C LEU A 4 -16.56 6.81 21.06
N VAL A 5 -17.67 7.51 21.29
CA VAL A 5 -18.91 6.92 21.84
C VAL A 5 -20.01 7.04 20.79
N LEU A 6 -20.51 5.90 20.31
CA LEU A 6 -21.68 5.84 19.43
C LEU A 6 -22.96 5.73 20.26
N ARG A 7 -23.87 6.70 20.11
CA ARG A 7 -25.20 6.69 20.76
C ARG A 7 -26.28 6.34 19.74
N GLY A 8 -27.35 5.70 20.21
CA GLY A 8 -28.49 5.34 19.35
C GLY A 8 -28.19 4.22 18.34
N VAL A 9 -27.22 3.36 18.62
CA VAL A 9 -26.91 2.22 17.76
C VAL A 9 -28.05 1.20 17.86
N PRO A 10 -28.67 0.77 16.74
CA PRO A 10 -29.76 -0.21 16.77
C PRO A 10 -29.32 -1.55 17.37
N ASP A 11 -30.17 -2.17 18.19
CA ASP A 11 -29.87 -3.44 18.85
C ASP A 11 -29.51 -4.57 17.87
N ALA A 12 -30.18 -4.58 16.71
CA ALA A 12 -29.89 -5.53 15.64
C ALA A 12 -28.43 -5.42 15.14
N LEU A 13 -27.92 -4.18 15.03
CA LEU A 13 -26.54 -3.92 14.62
C LEU A 13 -25.55 -4.36 15.71
N VAL A 14 -25.85 -4.08 16.98
CA VAL A 14 -25.03 -4.54 18.12
C VAL A 14 -24.95 -6.07 18.17
N ARG A 15 -26.08 -6.76 17.97
CA ARG A 15 -26.11 -8.24 17.91
C ARG A 15 -25.26 -8.79 16.76
N ARG A 16 -25.37 -8.18 15.58
CA ARG A 16 -24.57 -8.58 14.41
C ARG A 16 -23.07 -8.38 14.67
N LEU A 17 -22.67 -7.24 15.22
CA LEU A 17 -21.28 -6.96 15.61
C LEU A 17 -20.77 -7.99 16.64
N LYS A 18 -21.57 -8.38 17.63
CA LYS A 18 -21.20 -9.41 18.62
C LYS A 18 -20.91 -10.75 17.95
N ALA A 19 -21.79 -11.19 17.06
CA ALA A 19 -21.63 -12.45 16.35
C ALA A 19 -20.38 -12.47 15.47
N VAL A 20 -20.13 -11.38 14.74
CA VAL A 20 -18.93 -11.25 13.88
C VAL A 20 -17.66 -11.22 14.72
N ALA A 21 -17.63 -10.45 15.82
CA ALA A 21 -16.48 -10.41 16.73
C ALA A 21 -16.14 -11.79 17.30
N SER A 22 -17.16 -12.56 17.74
CA SER A 22 -16.98 -13.94 18.20
C SER A 22 -16.44 -14.85 17.10
N ALA A 23 -16.97 -14.76 15.88
CA ALA A 23 -16.50 -15.54 14.74
C ALA A 23 -15.05 -15.22 14.37
N HIS A 24 -14.66 -13.94 14.41
CA HIS A 24 -13.29 -13.48 14.16
C HIS A 24 -12.33 -13.70 15.33
N ARG A 25 -12.82 -14.18 16.49
CA ARG A 25 -12.06 -14.30 17.75
C ARG A 25 -11.41 -12.98 18.17
N ARG A 26 -12.14 -11.87 18.00
CA ARG A 26 -11.71 -10.50 18.33
C ARG A 26 -12.62 -9.90 19.40
N SER A 27 -12.10 -8.89 20.10
CA SER A 27 -12.94 -8.10 21.00
C SER A 27 -13.95 -7.25 20.22
N MET A 28 -15.05 -6.90 20.87
CA MET A 28 -16.06 -6.01 20.30
C MET A 28 -15.46 -4.68 19.82
N ASN A 29 -14.56 -4.10 20.61
CA ASN A 29 -13.93 -2.82 20.28
C ASN A 29 -13.09 -2.93 19.01
N GLN A 30 -12.30 -4.00 18.88
CA GLN A 30 -11.48 -4.21 17.70
C GLN A 30 -12.33 -4.43 16.45
N GLU A 31 -13.43 -5.19 16.56
CA GLU A 31 -14.35 -5.39 15.43
C GLU A 31 -15.05 -4.08 15.03
N ALA A 32 -15.44 -3.25 16.01
CA ALA A 32 -16.04 -1.94 15.74
C ALA A 32 -15.06 -0.98 15.05
N ILE A 33 -13.79 -0.95 15.46
CA ILE A 33 -12.75 -0.15 14.80
C ILE A 33 -12.60 -0.57 13.34
N LEU A 34 -12.45 -1.87 13.07
CA LEU A 34 -12.30 -2.38 11.71
C LEU A 34 -13.52 -2.12 10.83
N ALA A 35 -14.72 -2.23 11.40
CA ALA A 35 -15.96 -1.91 10.69
C ALA A 35 -16.04 -0.42 10.32
N ILE A 36 -15.58 0.48 11.21
CA ILE A 36 -15.48 1.91 10.94
C ILE A 36 -14.41 2.16 9.86
N GLU A 37 -13.22 1.59 9.98
CA GLU A 37 -12.14 1.73 8.99
C GLU A 37 -12.56 1.28 7.59
N ALA A 38 -13.26 0.15 7.49
CA ALA A 38 -13.77 -0.37 6.23
C ALA A 38 -14.91 0.47 5.63
N GLY A 39 -15.68 1.18 6.47
CA GLY A 39 -16.76 2.07 6.05
C GLY A 39 -16.30 3.48 5.68
N LEU A 40 -15.10 3.87 6.13
CA LEU A 40 -14.50 5.14 5.70
C LEU A 40 -14.03 5.00 4.25
N PRO A 41 -14.21 6.04 3.41
CA PRO A 41 -13.60 6.05 2.11
C PRO A 41 -12.10 5.86 2.30
N ALA A 42 -11.50 4.96 1.49
CA ALA A 42 -10.06 4.80 1.50
C ALA A 42 -9.42 6.19 1.40
N PRO A 43 -8.38 6.50 2.21
CA PRO A 43 -7.61 7.71 2.01
C PRO A 43 -7.28 7.77 0.53
N MET A 44 -7.61 8.88 -0.12
CA MET A 44 -7.30 9.04 -1.54
C MET A 44 -5.82 8.64 -1.69
N PRO A 45 -5.51 7.61 -2.49
CA PRO A 45 -4.13 7.18 -2.62
C PRO A 45 -3.32 8.42 -2.97
N PRO A 46 -2.11 8.57 -2.40
CA PRO A 46 -1.30 9.74 -2.68
C PRO A 46 -1.24 9.92 -4.19
N ALA A 47 -1.50 11.15 -4.64
CA ALA A 47 -1.49 11.46 -6.06
C ALA A 47 -0.17 10.92 -6.64
N ARG A 48 -0.27 10.22 -7.78
CA ARG A 48 0.93 9.74 -8.47
C ARG A 48 1.83 10.96 -8.70
N PRO A 49 3.12 10.91 -8.31
CA PRO A 49 4.03 12.02 -8.56
C PRO A 49 4.05 12.32 -10.06
N SER A 50 4.18 13.59 -10.40
CA SER A 50 4.37 14.01 -11.78
C SER A 50 5.63 13.36 -12.37
N VAL A 51 5.70 13.33 -13.70
CA VAL A 51 6.89 12.84 -14.41
C VAL A 51 8.13 13.64 -14.00
N ALA A 52 7.97 14.95 -13.77
CA ALA A 52 9.06 15.82 -13.32
C ALA A 52 9.55 15.49 -11.91
N GLU A 53 8.64 15.27 -10.96
CA GLU A 53 9.01 14.86 -9.59
C GLU A 53 9.68 13.49 -9.56
N THR A 54 9.15 12.55 -10.37
CA THR A 54 9.73 11.20 -10.49
C THR A 54 11.13 11.27 -11.08
N LEU A 55 11.34 12.07 -12.12
CA LEU A 55 12.65 12.25 -12.74
C LEU A 55 13.65 12.89 -11.77
N ALA A 56 13.25 13.93 -11.05
CA ALA A 56 14.11 14.59 -10.07
C ALA A 56 14.53 13.63 -8.94
N TRP A 57 13.60 12.81 -8.45
CA TRP A 57 13.89 11.79 -7.45
C TRP A 57 14.88 10.74 -7.97
N LEU A 58 14.66 10.22 -9.18
CA LEU A 58 15.60 9.28 -9.80
C LEU A 58 17.01 9.90 -9.87
N GLN A 59 17.13 11.18 -10.29
CA GLN A 59 18.41 11.91 -10.44
C GLN A 59 19.19 12.00 -9.14
N ASN A 60 18.50 12.27 -8.04
CA ASN A 60 19.16 12.47 -6.76
C ASN A 60 19.46 11.14 -6.05
N GLU A 61 18.55 10.16 -6.15
CA GLU A 61 18.60 8.98 -5.29
C GLU A 61 19.09 7.71 -6.00
N VAL A 62 18.82 7.56 -7.31
CA VAL A 62 19.11 6.32 -8.04
C VAL A 62 20.37 6.44 -8.88
N TRP A 63 20.53 7.54 -9.62
CA TRP A 63 21.73 7.73 -10.47
C TRP A 63 23.00 8.03 -9.68
N THR A 64 22.89 8.38 -8.38
CA THR A 64 24.03 8.60 -7.49
C THR A 64 24.57 7.30 -6.88
N LEU A 65 23.86 6.18 -7.06
CA LEU A 65 24.27 4.88 -6.53
C LEU A 65 25.50 4.32 -7.26
N PRO A 66 26.35 3.54 -6.58
CA PRO A 66 27.49 2.90 -7.22
C PRO A 66 27.03 1.91 -8.29
N GLN A 67 27.69 1.93 -9.46
CA GLN A 67 27.44 0.97 -10.52
C GLN A 67 27.97 -0.42 -10.12
N LEU A 68 27.06 -1.37 -9.93
CA LEU A 68 27.40 -2.76 -9.59
C LEU A 68 27.82 -3.59 -10.81
N ASP A 69 27.18 -3.35 -11.95
CA ASP A 69 27.45 -4.04 -13.21
C ASP A 69 27.85 -3.04 -14.29
N PRO A 70 29.12 -3.05 -14.74
CA PRO A 70 29.61 -2.15 -15.77
C PRO A 70 29.33 -2.64 -17.20
N ARG A 71 28.72 -3.82 -17.38
CA ARG A 71 28.41 -4.35 -18.71
C ARG A 71 27.42 -3.42 -19.43
N SER A 72 27.52 -3.38 -20.76
CA SER A 72 26.53 -2.69 -21.59
C SER A 72 25.17 -3.36 -21.45
N ALA A 73 24.10 -2.63 -21.79
CA ALA A 73 22.74 -3.19 -21.81
C ALA A 73 22.66 -4.46 -22.67
N ASP A 74 23.32 -4.45 -23.83
CA ASP A 74 23.35 -5.59 -24.76
C ASP A 74 24.07 -6.80 -24.14
N ALA A 75 25.22 -6.60 -23.50
CA ALA A 75 25.95 -7.67 -22.82
C ALA A 75 25.22 -8.19 -21.57
N ILE A 76 24.39 -7.37 -20.92
CA ILE A 76 23.49 -7.80 -19.84
C ILE A 76 22.37 -8.68 -20.39
N LEU A 77 21.82 -8.31 -21.55
CA LEU A 77 20.75 -9.05 -22.23
C LEU A 77 21.26 -10.28 -23.02
N GLY A 78 22.57 -10.41 -23.22
CA GLY A 78 23.19 -11.50 -23.98
C GLY A 78 23.14 -11.28 -25.49
N TYR A 79 23.00 -10.03 -25.94
CA TYR A 79 23.11 -9.67 -27.34
C TYR A 79 24.58 -9.50 -27.74
N ASP A 80 24.96 -10.08 -28.88
CA ASP A 80 26.22 -9.79 -29.54
C ASP A 80 26.20 -8.42 -30.25
N SER A 81 27.30 -8.05 -30.90
CA SER A 81 27.41 -6.79 -31.64
C SER A 81 26.43 -6.65 -32.81
N ASP A 82 25.83 -7.76 -33.24
CA ASP A 82 24.84 -7.82 -34.31
C ASP A 82 23.40 -7.87 -33.78
N GLY A 83 23.22 -7.83 -32.45
CA GLY A 83 21.92 -7.84 -31.78
C GLY A 83 21.27 -9.21 -31.69
N LEU A 84 22.03 -10.29 -31.89
CA LEU A 84 21.55 -11.67 -31.80
C LEU A 84 21.82 -12.23 -30.39
N CYS A 85 20.87 -13.01 -29.86
CA CYS A 85 21.09 -13.75 -28.62
C CYS A 85 22.18 -14.82 -28.83
N SER A 86 23.31 -14.67 -28.15
CA SER A 86 24.40 -15.66 -28.13
C SER A 86 24.18 -16.76 -27.10
#